data_AF-A0A7Z9LGQ5-F1
#
_entry.id   AF-A0A7Z9LGQ5-F1
#
_cell.length_a   1.000
_cell.length_b   1.000
_cell.length_c   1.000
_cell.angle_alpha   90.00
_cell.angle_beta   90.00
_cell.angle_gamma   90.00
#
_symmetry.space_group_name_H-M   'P 1'
#
loop_
_entity.id
_entity.type
_entity.pdbx_description
1 polymer ?
#
loop_
_entity_poly.entity_id
_entity_poly.type
_entity_poly.pdbx_seq_one_letter_code
_entity_poly.pdbx_strand_id
1 'polypeptide(L)' 'AGGKYEGKWKDGKQHGQGTFTFTDGRKWAGEFRGNKPWNLSLFDKKGNINMKWVNGKKQ' A
#
# COMPACT_ATOMS: atom_id res chain seq x y z
N ALA A 1 -3.43 15.90 3.76
CA ALA A 1 -2.35 14.93 3.49
C ALA A 1 -2.51 14.42 2.07
N GLY A 2 -1.50 14.63 1.23
CA GLY A 2 -1.51 14.17 -0.15
C GLY A 2 -0.71 12.88 -0.29
N GLY A 3 -0.93 12.17 -1.39
CA GLY A 3 -0.11 11.05 -1.78
C GLY A 3 -0.50 10.57 -3.17
N LYS A 4 0.45 9.92 -3.84
CA LYS A 4 0.24 9.37 -5.17
C LYS A 4 0.07 7.86 -5.06
N TYR A 5 -1.04 7.34 -5.58
CA TYR A 5 -1.20 5.92 -5.79
C TYR A 5 -0.83 5.55 -7.23
N GLU A 6 0.02 4.54 -7.36
CA GLU A 6 0.42 3.95 -8.62
C GLU A 6 0.17 2.45 -8.52
N GLY A 7 -0.83 1.96 -9.25
CA GLY A 7 -1.19 0.57 -9.16
C GLY A 7 -2.39 0.22 -10.00
N LYS A 8 -2.76 -1.04 -9.92
CA LYS A 8 -3.93 -1.56 -10.63
C LYS A 8 -5.21 -1.12 -9.93
N TRP A 9 -6.22 -0.86 -10.76
CA TRP A 9 -7.57 -0.51 -10.35
C TRP A 9 -8.54 -1.51 -11.00
N LYS A 10 -9.59 -1.86 -10.27
CA LYS A 10 -10.70 -2.69 -10.75
C LYS A 10 -11.98 -2.14 -10.14
N ASP A 11 -12.99 -1.90 -10.98
CA ASP A 11 -14.31 -1.39 -10.56
C ASP A 11 -14.21 -0.10 -9.71
N GLY A 12 -13.30 0.80 -10.09
CA GLY A 12 -13.05 2.05 -9.36
C GLY A 12 -12.34 1.88 -8.01
N LYS A 13 -11.86 0.67 -7.68
CA LYS A 13 -11.15 0.36 -6.43
C LYS A 13 -9.73 -0.11 -6.70
N GLN A 14 -8.82 0.17 -5.78
CA GLN A 14 -7.47 -0.35 -5.78
C GLN A 14 -7.52 -1.89 -5.72
N HIS A 15 -6.85 -2.53 -6.67
CA HIS A 15 -6.88 -3.98 -6.81
C HIS A 15 -5.57 -4.49 -7.41
N GLY A 16 -5.04 -5.62 -6.93
CA GLY A 16 -3.76 -6.16 -7.37
C GLY A 16 -2.58 -5.36 -6.81
N GLN A 17 -1.43 -5.43 -7.49
CA GLN A 17 -0.21 -4.76 -7.06
C GLN A 17 -0.33 -3.23 -7.19
N GLY A 18 0.08 -2.53 -6.13
CA GLY A 18 0.08 -1.08 -6.09
C GLY A 18 1.08 -0.52 -5.09
N THR A 19 1.41 0.74 -5.27
CA THR A 19 2.27 1.54 -4.43
C THR A 19 1.57 2.86 -4.12
N PHE A 20 1.46 3.21 -2.85
CA PHE A 20 1.04 4.53 -2.40
C PHE A 20 2.24 5.26 -1.80
N THR A 21 2.63 6.40 -2.38
CA THR A 21 3.71 7.24 -1.86
C THR A 21 3.09 8.44 -1.16
N PHE A 22 3.37 8.59 0.14
CA PHE A 22 2.91 9.70 0.96
C PHE A 22 3.82 10.91 0.78
N THR A 23 3.28 12.12 0.93
CA THR A 23 4.07 13.36 0.86
C THR A 23 5.14 13.48 1.95
N ASP A 24 5.03 12.69 3.02
CA ASP A 24 6.02 12.63 4.11
C ASP A 24 7.17 11.64 3.84
N GLY A 25 7.20 11.01 2.66
CA GLY A 25 8.22 10.06 2.25
C GLY A 25 7.96 8.61 2.68
N ARG A 26 6.88 8.33 3.44
CA ARG A 26 6.45 6.94 3.67
C ARG A 26 5.90 6.34 2.36
N LYS A 27 5.97 5.02 2.26
CA LYS A 27 5.44 4.29 1.10
C LYS A 27 4.69 3.04 1.55
N TRP A 28 3.50 2.81 1.01
CA TRP A 28 2.83 1.52 1.06
C TRP A 28 3.07 0.80 -0.25
N ALA A 29 3.55 -0.44 -0.24
CA ALA A 29 3.65 -1.23 -1.46
C ALA A 29 3.18 -2.66 -1.23
N GLY A 30 2.43 -3.18 -2.20
CA GLY A 30 1.98 -4.56 -2.21
C GLY A 30 0.61 -4.76 -2.84
N GLU A 31 -0.08 -5.82 -2.43
CA GLU A 31 -1.36 -6.22 -3.02
C GLU A 31 -2.55 -5.58 -2.29
N PHE A 32 -3.46 -4.99 -3.07
CA PHE A 32 -4.75 -4.50 -2.64
C PHE A 32 -5.88 -5.37 -3.17
N ARG A 33 -6.96 -5.51 -2.41
CA ARG A 33 -8.20 -6.16 -2.83
C ARG A 33 -9.40 -5.29 -2.46
N GLY A 34 -9.85 -4.48 -3.41
CA GLY A 34 -11.03 -3.63 -3.22
C GLY A 34 -10.81 -2.54 -2.16
N ASN A 35 -9.75 -1.75 -2.33
CA ASN A 35 -9.27 -0.73 -1.39
C ASN A 35 -8.77 -1.25 -0.03
N LYS A 36 -8.71 -2.57 0.17
CA LYS A 36 -8.16 -3.18 1.39
C LYS A 36 -6.76 -3.72 1.16
N PRO A 37 -5.82 -3.54 2.10
CA PRO A 37 -4.51 -4.18 2.01
C PRO A 37 -4.64 -5.70 2.16
N TRP A 38 -3.97 -6.46 1.30
CA TRP A 38 -3.92 -7.93 1.35
C TRP A 38 -2.52 -8.42 1.70
N ASN A 39 -1.54 -8.11 0.85
CA ASN A 39 -0.12 -8.40 1.05
C ASN A 39 0.66 -7.09 0.91
N LEU A 40 0.59 -6.22 1.92
CA LEU A 40 1.09 -4.85 1.86
C LEU A 40 2.21 -4.64 2.89
N SER A 41 3.23 -3.88 2.54
CA SER A 41 4.25 -3.39 3.48
C SER A 41 4.27 -1.87 3.50
N LEU A 42 4.32 -1.29 4.70
CA LEU A 42 4.58 0.13 4.95
C LEU A 42 6.07 0.30 5.19
N PHE A 43 6.69 1.08 4.31
CA PHE A 43 8.06 1.55 4.38
C PHE A 43 8.10 2.95 4.98
N ASP A 44 9.05 3.18 5.88
CA ASP A 44 9.41 4.52 6.31
C ASP A 44 10.20 5.27 5.22
N LYS A 45 10.50 6.54 5.46
CA LYS A 45 11.32 7.36 4.56
C LYS A 45 12.77 6.86 4.37
N LYS A 46 13.21 5.90 5.19
CA LYS A 46 14.54 5.28 5.15
C LYS A 46 14.50 3.90 4.47
N GLY A 47 13.32 3.41 4.06
CA GLY A 47 13.15 2.09 3.44
C GLY A 47 12.93 0.94 4.43
N ASN A 48 12.81 1.19 5.74
CA ASN A 48 12.53 0.14 6.71
C ASN A 48 11.05 -0.21 6.74
N ILE A 49 10.73 -1.48 6.90
CA ILE A 49 9.35 -1.95 7.03
C ILE A 49 8.88 -1.70 8.46
N ASN A 50 7.93 -0.77 8.62
CA ASN A 50 7.32 -0.47 9.91
C ASN A 50 6.08 -1.32 10.18
N MET A 51 5.39 -1.77 9.13
CA MET A 51 4.13 -2.51 9.26
C MET A 51 3.89 -3.36 8.03
N LYS A 52 3.24 -4.50 8.21
CA LYS A 52 2.81 -5.33 7.08
C LYS A 52 1.43 -5.91 7.29
N TRP A 53 0.74 -6.14 6.18
CA TRP A 53 -0.47 -6.94 6.08
C TRP A 53 -0.12 -8.19 5.32
N VAL A 54 -0.49 -9.34 5.86
CA VAL A 54 -0.35 -10.65 5.22
C VAL A 54 -1.73 -11.30 5.20
N ASN A 55 -2.19 -11.69 4.02
CA ASN A 55 -3.53 -12.24 3.81
C ASN A 55 -4.66 -11.39 4.44
N GLY A 56 -4.53 -10.07 4.32
CA GLY A 56 -5.51 -9.10 4.81
C GLY A 56 -5.48 -8.86 6.32
N LYS A 57 -4.57 -9.50 7.05
CA LYS A 57 -4.39 -9.29 8.49
C LYS A 57 -3.10 -8.52 8.75
N LYS A 58 -3.19 -7.48 9.58
CA LYS A 58 -2.02 -6.76 10.07
C LYS A 58 -1.18 -7.72 10.94
N GLN A 59 0.13 -7.78 10.67
CA GLN A 59 1.11 -8.56 11.42
C GLN A 59 2.00 -7.64 12.25
#